data_AF-A0A8J8FVH1-F1
#
_entry.id   AF-A0A8J8FVH1-F1
#
_cell.length_a   1.000
_cell.length_b   1.000
_cell.length_c   1.000
_cell.angle_alpha   90.00
_cell.angle_beta   90.00
_cell.angle_gamma   90.00
#
_symmetry.space_group_name_H-M   'P 1'
#
loop_
_entity.id
_entity.type
_entity.pdbx_description
1 polymer ?
#
loop_
_entity_poly.entity_id
_entity_poly.type
_entity_poly.pdbx_seq_one_letter_code
_entity_poly.pdbx_strand_id
1 'polypeptide(L)'
;MVDGEEKETTQKSLTSTNDEITQDEKSQNFFNRLNLRYSNFKQRTSNKLDPIAEKFSPLTSFLKKRYLRYAISSILVAFVIYFYVMYEISRGAETVKILFRDTNTNHLVPLGLVLAFIAVLYVTWDDNIFKKYRKPGLYVVLLTTIFYVLIFSGIDTYLFELSIAKWLTRLTGLIVPYTLRFFGLNVTSIEWNEARINTFIGLGEPSKTPGLLIDPRCSGIHSMTIFIFIFLLMLFEARKKIHWNHKAVGVTIIGILGTYLMNFLRITIVMLTFYYGGTNLGESVHNVLGYVLLVIWLPIFWLFILPLAEKGRIFRKKKAKEMEASRDDITKIGESEEKAQSENSEKDHLSN
;
A
#
# COMPACT_ATOMS: atom_id res chain seq x y z
N MET A 1 14.98 43.93 54.38
CA MET A 1 13.56 43.74 53.99
C MET A 1 13.60 43.28 52.54
N VAL A 2 13.40 42.02 52.19
CA VAL A 2 12.67 40.94 52.83
C VAL A 2 13.44 39.65 52.50
N ASP A 3 13.92 38.99 53.56
CA ASP A 3 14.37 37.61 53.55
C ASP A 3 13.17 36.71 53.86
N GLY A 4 13.09 35.56 53.21
CA GLY A 4 12.34 34.42 53.72
C GLY A 4 11.22 33.93 52.81
N GLU A 5 11.52 32.98 51.93
CA GLU A 5 10.58 31.95 51.47
C GLU A 5 11.31 30.85 50.67
N GLU A 6 12.18 30.10 51.34
CA GLU A 6 12.89 28.98 50.70
C GLU A 6 13.03 27.85 51.73
N LYS A 7 11.94 27.09 51.97
CA LYS A 7 11.95 25.83 52.77
C LYS A 7 10.57 25.15 52.81
N GLU A 8 9.97 24.78 51.66
CA GLU A 8 8.77 23.91 51.73
C GLU A 8 8.48 23.03 50.50
N THR A 9 9.46 22.73 49.65
CA THR A 9 9.21 21.99 48.39
C THR A 9 9.89 20.62 48.27
N THR A 10 10.54 20.12 49.32
CA THR A 10 11.33 18.87 49.24
C THR A 10 10.60 17.63 49.77
N GLN A 11 9.45 17.76 50.44
CA GLN A 11 8.82 16.61 51.12
C GLN A 11 7.66 15.93 50.36
N LYS A 12 7.26 16.44 49.20
CA LYS A 12 6.17 15.85 48.37
C LYS A 12 6.63 14.89 47.27
N SER A 13 7.93 14.65 47.11
CA SER A 13 8.49 13.82 46.02
C SER A 13 8.71 12.35 46.38
N LEU A 14 8.51 11.92 47.62
CA LEU A 14 8.82 10.56 48.10
C LEU A 14 7.60 9.65 48.28
N THR A 15 6.38 10.17 48.15
CA THR A 15 5.14 9.38 48.22
C THR A 15 4.59 8.95 46.86
N SER A 16 5.14 9.46 45.75
CA SER A 16 4.72 9.10 44.38
C SER A 16 5.33 7.79 43.86
N THR A 17 6.39 7.28 44.48
CA THR A 17 7.18 6.16 43.92
C THR A 17 6.64 4.78 44.33
N ASN A 18 5.89 4.69 45.44
CA ASN A 18 5.36 3.41 45.93
C ASN A 18 4.06 2.99 45.21
N ASP A 19 3.29 3.94 44.68
CA ASP A 19 2.07 3.63 43.92
C ASP A 19 2.39 3.11 42.50
N GLU A 20 3.50 3.53 41.90
CA GLU A 20 3.92 3.09 40.56
C GLU A 20 4.38 1.61 40.55
N ILE A 21 5.02 1.16 41.64
CA ILE A 21 5.50 -0.24 41.80
C ILE A 21 4.32 -1.22 41.90
N THR A 22 3.22 -0.84 42.58
CA THR A 22 2.04 -1.74 42.71
C THR A 22 1.22 -1.85 41.42
N GLN A 23 1.31 -0.87 40.51
CA GLN A 23 0.61 -0.91 39.23
C GLN A 23 1.31 -1.85 38.24
N ASP A 24 2.64 -1.91 38.27
CA ASP A 24 3.43 -2.79 37.38
C ASP A 24 3.32 -4.27 37.79
N GLU A 25 3.27 -4.57 39.09
CA GLU A 25 3.04 -5.93 39.61
C GLU A 25 1.64 -6.49 39.23
N LYS A 26 0.61 -5.63 39.25
CA LYS A 26 -0.74 -6.01 38.80
C LYS A 26 -0.77 -6.26 37.29
N SER A 27 -0.04 -5.46 36.51
CA SER A 27 0.09 -5.64 35.06
C SER A 27 0.78 -6.97 34.72
N GLN A 28 1.92 -7.26 35.34
CA GLN A 28 2.64 -8.53 35.13
C GLN A 28 1.80 -9.76 35.53
N ASN A 29 1.09 -9.69 36.67
CA ASN A 29 0.19 -10.78 37.09
C ASN A 29 -0.97 -11.01 36.11
N PHE A 30 -1.49 -9.94 35.50
CA PHE A 30 -2.52 -10.05 34.46
C PHE A 30 -1.99 -10.75 33.20
N PHE A 31 -0.82 -10.37 32.70
CA PHE A 31 -0.19 -11.01 31.53
C PHE A 31 0.16 -12.48 31.80
N ASN A 32 0.65 -12.81 32.99
CA ASN A 32 0.94 -14.19 33.38
C ASN A 32 -0.34 -15.05 33.41
N ARG A 33 -1.45 -14.52 33.95
CA ARG A 33 -2.76 -15.21 33.92
C ARG A 33 -3.29 -15.41 32.51
N LEU A 34 -3.09 -14.44 31.61
CA LEU A 34 -3.48 -14.58 30.20
C LEU A 34 -2.64 -15.63 29.47
N ASN A 35 -1.32 -15.64 29.67
CA ASN A 35 -0.45 -16.66 29.09
C ASN A 35 -0.81 -18.07 29.57
N LEU A 36 -1.14 -18.23 30.85
CA LEU A 36 -1.51 -19.52 31.42
C LEU A 36 -2.89 -20.00 30.92
N ARG A 37 -3.84 -19.08 30.71
CA ARG A 37 -5.11 -19.41 30.04
C ARG A 37 -4.89 -19.78 28.57
N TYR A 38 -4.00 -19.08 27.87
CA TYR A 38 -3.68 -19.35 26.47
C TYR A 38 -2.99 -20.71 26.29
N SER A 39 -2.03 -21.07 27.14
CA SER A 39 -1.37 -22.38 27.11
C SER A 39 -2.35 -23.52 27.39
N ASN A 40 -3.21 -23.38 28.40
CA ASN A 40 -4.23 -24.36 28.75
C ASN A 40 -5.29 -24.51 27.64
N PHE A 41 -5.68 -23.41 26.99
CA PHE A 41 -6.57 -23.46 25.84
C PHE A 41 -5.92 -24.20 24.67
N LYS A 42 -4.66 -23.87 24.33
CA LYS A 42 -3.89 -24.53 23.26
C LYS A 42 -3.77 -26.04 23.49
N GLN A 43 -3.49 -26.45 24.73
CA GLN A 43 -3.38 -27.86 25.10
C GLN A 43 -4.72 -28.59 25.03
N ARG A 44 -5.83 -27.97 25.48
CA ARG A 44 -7.19 -28.54 25.34
C ARG A 44 -7.64 -28.64 23.88
N THR A 45 -7.29 -27.66 23.04
CA THR A 45 -7.63 -27.72 21.61
C THR A 45 -6.80 -28.76 20.88
N SER A 46 -5.52 -28.95 21.23
CA SER A 46 -4.66 -29.98 20.65
C SER A 46 -5.30 -31.37 20.79
N ASN A 47 -5.61 -31.76 22.03
CA ASN A 47 -6.12 -33.11 22.32
C ASN A 47 -7.49 -33.41 21.68
N LYS A 48 -8.28 -32.41 21.28
CA LYS A 48 -9.57 -32.61 20.59
C LYS A 48 -9.45 -32.55 19.07
N LEU A 49 -8.44 -31.87 18.51
CA LEU A 49 -8.26 -31.72 17.07
C LEU A 49 -7.44 -32.85 16.45
N ASP A 50 -6.64 -33.57 17.26
CA ASP A 50 -5.79 -34.68 16.82
C ASP A 50 -6.51 -35.79 16.02
N PRO A 51 -7.69 -36.32 16.42
CA PRO A 51 -8.33 -37.40 15.67
C PRO A 51 -8.87 -36.95 14.29
N ILE A 52 -9.24 -35.69 14.16
CA ILE A 52 -9.67 -35.12 12.88
C ILE A 52 -8.44 -34.82 12.01
N ALA A 53 -7.37 -34.27 12.61
CA ALA A 53 -6.13 -33.96 11.92
C ALA A 53 -5.44 -35.23 11.38
N GLU A 54 -5.46 -36.35 12.12
CA GLU A 54 -4.95 -37.64 11.63
C GLU A 54 -5.72 -38.14 10.41
N LYS A 55 -7.06 -37.99 10.40
CA LYS A 55 -7.91 -38.42 9.29
C LYS A 55 -7.65 -37.61 8.00
N PHE A 56 -7.23 -36.35 8.13
CA PHE A 56 -6.85 -35.50 7.00
C PHE A 56 -5.34 -35.49 6.71
N SER A 57 -4.51 -36.14 7.54
CA SER A 57 -3.06 -36.17 7.38
C SER A 57 -2.59 -36.61 5.98
N PRO A 58 -3.15 -37.63 5.31
CA PRO A 58 -2.70 -38.00 3.97
C PRO A 58 -3.06 -36.93 2.92
N LEU A 59 -4.18 -36.22 3.08
CA LEU A 59 -4.56 -35.14 2.18
C LEU A 59 -3.67 -33.91 2.38
N THR A 60 -3.33 -33.60 3.64
CA THR A 60 -2.47 -32.46 3.97
C THR A 60 -1.03 -32.65 3.50
N SER A 61 -0.51 -33.89 3.48
CA SER A 61 0.84 -34.17 2.96
C SER A 61 0.93 -33.92 1.45
N PHE A 62 -0.13 -34.27 0.70
CA PHE A 62 -0.23 -33.99 -0.73
C PHE A 62 -0.36 -32.48 -1.00
N LEU A 63 -1.23 -31.78 -0.24
CA LEU A 63 -1.42 -30.33 -0.31
C LEU A 63 -0.20 -29.51 0.14
N LYS A 64 0.77 -30.11 0.84
CA LYS A 64 2.04 -29.47 1.19
C LYS A 64 3.04 -29.39 0.05
N LYS A 65 2.85 -30.14 -1.05
CA LYS A 65 3.75 -30.06 -2.21
C LYS A 65 3.71 -28.64 -2.79
N ARG A 66 4.88 -27.97 -2.83
CA ARG A 66 4.99 -26.55 -3.24
C ARG A 66 4.33 -26.27 -4.60
N TYR A 67 4.58 -27.11 -5.59
CA TYR A 67 4.02 -26.96 -6.95
C TYR A 67 2.50 -27.03 -6.98
N LEU A 68 1.89 -27.92 -6.19
CA LEU A 68 0.44 -28.04 -6.12
C LEU A 68 -0.19 -26.79 -5.50
N ARG A 69 0.48 -26.19 -4.50
CA ARG A 69 0.01 -24.94 -3.89
C ARG A 69 -0.01 -23.79 -4.89
N TYR A 70 1.05 -23.67 -5.68
CA TYR A 70 1.14 -22.65 -6.73
C TYR A 70 0.11 -22.87 -7.83
N ALA A 71 -0.13 -24.13 -8.23
CA ALA A 71 -1.16 -24.47 -9.20
C ALA A 71 -2.55 -24.08 -8.69
N ILE A 72 -2.92 -24.48 -7.47
CA ILE A 72 -4.21 -24.15 -6.87
C ILE A 72 -4.38 -22.63 -6.74
N SER A 73 -3.36 -21.91 -6.26
CA SER A 73 -3.45 -20.46 -6.14
C SER A 73 -3.53 -19.75 -7.49
N SER A 74 -2.83 -20.25 -8.51
CA SER A 74 -2.92 -19.73 -9.87
C SER A 74 -4.33 -19.91 -10.43
N ILE A 75 -4.93 -21.09 -10.22
CA ILE A 75 -6.31 -21.39 -10.58
C ILE A 75 -7.28 -20.45 -9.84
N LEU A 76 -7.10 -20.25 -8.53
CA LEU A 76 -7.93 -19.33 -7.76
C LEU A 76 -7.82 -17.89 -8.30
N VAL A 77 -6.61 -17.40 -8.57
CA VAL A 77 -6.40 -16.07 -9.17
C VAL A 77 -7.05 -15.97 -10.54
N ALA A 78 -6.97 -17.02 -11.37
CA ALA A 78 -7.66 -17.07 -12.65
C ALA A 78 -9.19 -16.98 -12.48
N PHE A 79 -9.78 -17.64 -11.48
CA PHE A 79 -11.20 -17.48 -11.15
C PHE A 79 -11.55 -16.07 -10.69
N VAL A 80 -10.69 -15.41 -9.91
CA VAL A 80 -10.89 -14.00 -9.53
C VAL A 80 -10.93 -13.11 -10.76
N ILE A 81 -9.98 -13.27 -11.68
CA ILE A 81 -9.94 -12.52 -12.95
C ILE A 81 -11.19 -12.83 -13.78
N TYR A 82 -11.58 -14.10 -13.88
CA TYR A 82 -12.76 -14.52 -14.62
C TYR A 82 -14.05 -13.91 -14.07
N PHE A 83 -14.31 -14.02 -12.76
CA PHE A 83 -15.51 -13.43 -12.14
C PHE A 83 -15.55 -11.92 -12.31
N TYR A 84 -14.39 -11.27 -12.25
CA TYR A 84 -14.27 -9.85 -12.48
C TYR A 84 -14.59 -9.46 -13.93
N VAL A 85 -14.01 -10.16 -14.90
CA VAL A 85 -14.28 -9.95 -16.34
C VAL A 85 -15.76 -10.19 -16.64
N MET A 86 -16.34 -11.26 -16.10
CA MET A 86 -17.77 -11.55 -16.26
C MET A 86 -18.66 -10.47 -15.64
N TYR A 87 -18.28 -9.92 -14.49
CA TYR A 87 -18.98 -8.80 -13.86
C TYR A 87 -18.95 -7.54 -14.76
N GLU A 88 -17.78 -7.15 -15.27
CA GLU A 88 -17.63 -5.96 -16.13
C GLU A 88 -18.37 -6.12 -17.47
N ILE A 89 -18.29 -7.29 -18.10
CA ILE A 89 -19.03 -7.59 -19.34
C ILE A 89 -20.54 -7.49 -19.08
N SER A 90 -21.01 -8.01 -17.95
CA SER A 90 -22.44 -7.98 -17.60
C SER A 90 -22.93 -6.57 -17.24
N ARG A 91 -22.03 -5.70 -16.75
CA ARG A 91 -22.35 -4.31 -16.40
C ARG A 91 -22.48 -3.42 -17.64
N GLY A 92 -21.67 -3.65 -18.67
CA GLY A 92 -21.60 -2.79 -19.85
C GLY A 92 -22.63 -3.08 -20.96
N ALA A 93 -23.19 -4.30 -21.03
CA ALA A 93 -23.99 -4.72 -22.19
C ALA A 93 -25.47 -4.91 -21.83
N GLU A 94 -26.36 -4.11 -22.43
CA GLU A 94 -27.81 -4.39 -22.38
C GLU A 94 -28.16 -5.76 -22.95
N THR A 95 -27.38 -6.26 -23.92
CA THR A 95 -27.57 -7.57 -24.56
C THR A 95 -27.28 -8.75 -23.64
N VAL A 96 -26.43 -8.59 -22.62
CA VAL A 96 -26.08 -9.67 -21.68
C VAL A 96 -27.16 -9.89 -20.61
N LYS A 97 -28.07 -8.91 -20.43
CA LYS A 97 -29.26 -9.07 -19.58
C LYS A 97 -30.16 -10.23 -20.02
N ILE A 98 -30.07 -10.68 -21.27
CA ILE A 98 -30.89 -11.79 -21.79
C ILE A 98 -30.31 -13.15 -21.36
N LEU A 99 -28.98 -13.31 -21.36
CA LEU A 99 -28.33 -14.59 -21.04
C LEU A 99 -28.19 -14.83 -19.52
N PHE A 100 -28.03 -13.76 -18.73
CA PHE A 100 -27.83 -13.83 -17.27
C PHE A 100 -28.99 -13.19 -16.49
N ARG A 101 -30.20 -13.29 -17.04
CA ARG A 101 -31.41 -12.56 -16.60
C ARG A 101 -31.77 -12.73 -15.12
N ASP A 102 -31.30 -13.79 -14.46
CA ASP A 102 -31.60 -14.09 -13.04
C ASP A 102 -30.38 -14.28 -12.14
N THR A 103 -29.15 -14.29 -12.66
CA THR A 103 -27.99 -14.40 -11.78
C THR A 103 -27.66 -13.03 -11.21
N ASN A 104 -27.76 -12.91 -9.89
CA ASN A 104 -27.42 -11.71 -9.13
C ASN A 104 -25.91 -11.42 -9.28
N THR A 105 -25.50 -10.83 -10.41
CA THR A 105 -24.11 -10.54 -10.81
C THR A 105 -23.36 -9.70 -9.78
N ASN A 106 -24.12 -8.99 -8.93
CA ASN A 106 -23.65 -8.30 -7.73
C ASN A 106 -22.86 -9.21 -6.77
N HIS A 107 -23.06 -10.54 -6.81
CA HIS A 107 -22.33 -11.48 -5.95
C HIS A 107 -21.00 -11.97 -6.55
N LEU A 108 -20.73 -11.76 -7.84
CA LEU A 108 -19.51 -12.25 -8.50
C LEU A 108 -18.25 -11.60 -7.93
N VAL A 109 -18.29 -10.29 -7.68
CA VAL A 109 -17.13 -9.56 -7.13
C VAL A 109 -16.85 -9.93 -5.67
N PRO A 110 -17.84 -9.99 -4.75
CA PRO A 110 -17.63 -10.51 -3.40
C PRO A 110 -17.07 -11.94 -3.40
N LEU A 111 -17.57 -12.81 -4.27
CA LEU A 111 -17.06 -14.18 -4.40
C LEU A 111 -15.59 -14.18 -4.87
N GLY A 112 -15.25 -13.36 -5.87
CA GLY A 112 -13.88 -13.16 -6.32
C GLY A 112 -12.97 -12.66 -5.19
N LEU A 113 -13.43 -11.72 -4.36
CA LEU A 113 -12.65 -11.21 -3.22
C LEU A 113 -12.41 -12.28 -2.14
N VAL A 114 -13.39 -13.13 -1.87
CA VAL A 114 -13.24 -14.29 -0.96
C VAL A 114 -12.21 -15.27 -1.52
N LEU A 115 -12.27 -15.58 -2.82
CA LEU A 115 -11.27 -16.44 -3.45
C LEU A 115 -9.87 -15.83 -3.44
N ALA A 116 -9.75 -14.52 -3.67
CA ALA A 116 -8.48 -13.79 -3.58
C ALA A 116 -7.90 -13.87 -2.16
N PHE A 117 -8.73 -13.69 -1.14
CA PHE A 117 -8.32 -13.84 0.27
C PHE A 117 -7.79 -15.24 0.56
N ILE A 118 -8.52 -16.28 0.13
CA ILE A 118 -8.11 -17.68 0.30
C ILE A 118 -6.80 -17.94 -0.44
N ALA A 119 -6.66 -17.47 -1.68
CA ALA A 119 -5.45 -17.63 -2.49
C ALA A 119 -4.22 -17.01 -1.80
N VAL A 120 -4.34 -15.78 -1.30
CA VAL A 120 -3.26 -15.09 -0.58
C VAL A 120 -2.88 -15.87 0.69
N LEU A 121 -3.85 -16.30 1.50
CA LEU A 121 -3.55 -17.08 2.71
C LEU A 121 -2.91 -18.43 2.37
N TYR A 122 -3.38 -19.08 1.32
CA TYR A 122 -2.94 -20.41 0.93
C TYR A 122 -1.50 -20.42 0.38
N VAL A 123 -1.15 -19.49 -0.51
CA VAL A 123 0.23 -19.36 -1.03
C VAL A 123 1.22 -18.98 0.07
N THR A 124 0.77 -18.21 1.06
CA THR A 124 1.66 -17.64 2.07
C THR A 124 1.71 -18.42 3.39
N TRP A 125 0.99 -19.54 3.50
CA TRP A 125 0.89 -20.31 4.74
C TRP A 125 2.24 -20.87 5.22
N ASP A 126 3.07 -21.35 4.29
CA ASP A 126 4.23 -22.22 4.61
C ASP A 126 5.50 -21.91 3.81
N ASP A 127 5.44 -21.00 2.83
CA ASP A 127 6.61 -20.69 2.01
C ASP A 127 7.35 -19.46 2.55
N ASN A 128 8.62 -19.63 2.92
CA ASN A 128 9.46 -18.56 3.45
C ASN A 128 9.62 -17.38 2.48
N ILE A 129 9.60 -17.65 1.17
CA ILE A 129 9.71 -16.61 0.13
C ILE A 129 8.42 -15.80 0.08
N PHE A 130 7.26 -16.46 0.12
CA PHE A 130 5.96 -15.79 0.00
C PHE A 130 5.43 -15.22 1.32
N LYS A 131 5.91 -15.71 2.46
CA LYS A 131 5.53 -15.23 3.78
C LYS A 131 5.75 -13.72 3.94
N LYS A 132 6.76 -13.15 3.27
CA LYS A 132 7.02 -11.70 3.25
C LYS A 132 5.92 -10.90 2.53
N TYR A 133 5.21 -11.51 1.59
CA TYR A 133 4.12 -10.89 0.82
C TYR A 133 2.73 -11.12 1.41
N ARG A 134 2.60 -11.92 2.48
CA ARG A 134 1.31 -12.20 3.13
C ARG A 134 0.57 -10.94 3.53
N LYS A 135 1.24 -10.06 4.28
CA LYS A 135 0.60 -8.85 4.80
C LYS A 135 0.25 -7.85 3.69
N PRO A 136 1.16 -7.51 2.76
CA PRO A 136 0.80 -6.68 1.61
C PRO A 136 -0.36 -7.26 0.79
N GLY A 137 -0.36 -8.56 0.51
CA GLY A 137 -1.44 -9.23 -0.22
C GLY A 137 -2.77 -9.13 0.51
N LEU A 138 -2.79 -9.35 1.84
CA LEU A 138 -4.00 -9.21 2.64
C LEU A 138 -4.51 -7.77 2.68
N TYR A 139 -3.63 -6.76 2.70
CA TYR A 139 -4.05 -5.36 2.61
C TYR A 139 -4.66 -5.01 1.26
N VAL A 140 -4.10 -5.53 0.17
CA VAL A 140 -4.70 -5.34 -1.17
C VAL A 140 -6.11 -5.92 -1.20
N VAL A 141 -6.30 -7.15 -0.72
CA VAL A 141 -7.63 -7.78 -0.71
C VAL A 141 -8.60 -7.00 0.19
N LEU A 142 -8.19 -6.66 1.41
CA LEU A 142 -9.01 -5.89 2.35
C LEU A 142 -9.40 -4.53 1.78
N LEU A 143 -8.45 -3.79 1.22
CA LEU A 143 -8.74 -2.46 0.69
C LEU A 143 -9.59 -2.54 -0.57
N THR A 144 -9.37 -3.53 -1.45
CA THR A 144 -10.23 -3.75 -2.61
C THR A 144 -11.66 -4.05 -2.16
N THR A 145 -11.84 -4.83 -1.08
CA THR A 145 -13.17 -5.06 -0.47
C THR A 145 -13.79 -3.78 0.08
N ILE A 146 -13.04 -2.96 0.83
CA ILE A 146 -13.53 -1.68 1.36
C ILE A 146 -13.94 -0.76 0.20
N PHE A 147 -13.09 -0.68 -0.83
CA PHE A 147 -13.33 0.17 -1.98
C PHE A 147 -14.53 -0.29 -2.81
N TYR A 148 -14.69 -1.60 -2.96
CA TYR A 148 -15.89 -2.18 -3.57
C TYR A 148 -17.15 -1.78 -2.80
N VAL A 149 -17.14 -1.87 -1.47
CA VAL A 149 -18.26 -1.41 -0.63
C VAL A 149 -18.51 0.09 -0.79
N LEU A 150 -17.45 0.91 -0.88
CA LEU A 150 -17.58 2.35 -1.10
C LEU A 150 -18.26 2.69 -2.44
N ILE A 151 -17.91 1.99 -3.52
CA ILE A 151 -18.56 2.16 -4.83
C ILE A 151 -20.03 1.71 -4.76
N PHE A 152 -20.30 0.52 -4.20
CA PHE A 152 -21.66 -0.03 -4.18
C PHE A 152 -22.61 0.71 -3.23
N SER A 153 -22.08 1.35 -2.20
CA SER A 153 -22.85 2.22 -1.30
C SER A 153 -23.11 3.62 -1.88
N GLY A 154 -22.48 3.98 -3.01
CA GLY A 154 -22.55 5.32 -3.59
C GLY A 154 -21.79 6.38 -2.80
N ILE A 155 -21.02 6.01 -1.77
CA ILE A 155 -20.21 6.94 -0.98
C ILE A 155 -19.10 7.56 -1.85
N ASP A 156 -18.69 6.85 -2.90
CA ASP A 156 -17.72 7.33 -3.87
C ASP A 156 -18.19 8.58 -4.62
N THR A 157 -19.49 8.86 -4.68
CA THR A 157 -20.01 10.12 -5.25
C THR A 157 -19.52 11.36 -4.50
N TYR A 158 -19.35 11.27 -3.17
CA TYR A 158 -18.76 12.35 -2.38
C TYR A 158 -17.29 12.57 -2.69
N LEU A 159 -16.55 11.55 -3.16
CA LEU A 159 -15.17 11.72 -3.60
C LEU A 159 -15.08 12.61 -4.85
N PHE A 160 -16.09 12.60 -5.72
CA PHE A 160 -16.12 13.44 -6.93
C PHE A 160 -16.37 14.91 -6.62
N GLU A 161 -17.04 15.20 -5.50
CA GLU A 161 -17.30 16.58 -5.06
C GLU A 161 -16.10 17.24 -4.38
N LEU A 162 -15.05 16.48 -4.05
CA LEU A 162 -13.84 17.05 -3.47
C LEU A 162 -13.13 17.99 -4.44
N SER A 163 -12.65 19.13 -3.95
CA SER A 163 -11.92 20.12 -4.76
C SER A 163 -10.73 19.52 -5.50
N ILE A 164 -10.07 18.53 -4.91
CA ILE A 164 -8.96 17.82 -5.55
C ILE A 164 -9.43 17.02 -6.78
N ALA A 165 -10.62 16.41 -6.74
CA ALA A 165 -11.18 15.69 -7.87
C ALA A 165 -11.53 16.67 -9.00
N LYS A 166 -12.19 17.79 -8.68
CA LYS A 166 -12.51 18.85 -9.64
C LYS A 166 -11.25 19.39 -10.32
N TRP A 167 -10.21 19.67 -9.52
CA TRP A 167 -8.91 20.11 -10.01
C TRP A 167 -8.25 19.06 -10.91
N LEU A 168 -8.26 17.78 -10.51
CA LEU A 168 -7.67 16.69 -11.28
C LEU A 168 -8.39 16.48 -12.62
N THR A 169 -9.71 16.53 -12.64
CA THR A 169 -10.53 16.44 -13.87
C THR A 169 -10.21 17.59 -14.80
N ARG A 170 -10.15 18.83 -14.29
CA ARG A 170 -9.81 20.00 -15.08
C ARG A 170 -8.39 19.92 -15.65
N LEU A 171 -7.41 19.52 -14.83
CA LEU A 171 -6.03 19.35 -15.28
C LEU A 171 -5.93 18.30 -16.39
N THR A 172 -6.59 17.16 -16.20
CA THR A 172 -6.62 16.08 -17.18
C THR A 172 -7.31 16.51 -18.48
N GLY A 173 -8.45 17.19 -18.37
CA GLY A 173 -9.20 17.74 -19.50
C GLY A 173 -8.44 18.81 -20.28
N LEU A 174 -7.45 19.46 -19.67
CA LEU A 174 -6.51 20.35 -20.36
C LEU A 174 -5.38 19.57 -21.03
N ILE A 175 -4.67 18.70 -20.32
CA ILE A 175 -3.46 18.04 -20.84
C ILE A 175 -3.81 17.06 -21.97
N VAL A 176 -4.87 16.25 -21.81
CA VAL A 176 -5.22 15.19 -22.77
C VAL A 176 -5.42 15.73 -24.19
N PRO A 177 -6.26 16.75 -24.44
CA PRO A 177 -6.40 17.34 -25.78
C PRO A 177 -5.09 17.81 -26.43
N TYR A 178 -4.20 18.44 -25.66
CA TYR A 178 -2.90 18.88 -26.18
C TYR A 178 -2.04 17.69 -26.60
N THR A 179 -2.05 16.62 -25.80
CA THR A 179 -1.37 15.38 -26.17
C THR A 179 -1.98 14.71 -27.39
N LEU A 180 -3.31 14.69 -27.53
CA LEU A 180 -3.97 14.17 -28.73
C LEU A 180 -3.60 14.99 -29.98
N ARG A 181 -3.59 16.33 -29.89
CA ARG A 181 -3.12 17.22 -30.96
C ARG A 181 -1.66 16.97 -31.33
N PHE A 182 -0.80 16.75 -30.33
CA PHE A 182 0.61 16.40 -30.55
C PHE A 182 0.78 15.10 -31.35
N PHE A 183 -0.12 14.11 -31.15
CA PHE A 183 -0.18 12.88 -31.95
C PHE A 183 -0.92 13.05 -33.29
N GLY A 184 -1.28 14.26 -33.69
CA GLY A 184 -1.90 14.55 -34.99
C GLY A 184 -3.42 14.35 -35.03
N LEU A 185 -4.10 14.22 -33.90
CA LEU A 185 -5.56 14.12 -33.87
C LEU A 185 -6.22 15.48 -34.01
N ASN A 186 -7.31 15.51 -34.78
CA ASN A 186 -8.09 16.71 -35.03
C ASN A 186 -9.03 17.01 -33.85
N VAL A 187 -8.56 17.78 -32.87
CA VAL A 187 -9.38 18.23 -31.73
C VAL A 187 -9.97 19.61 -32.02
N THR A 188 -11.29 19.66 -32.24
CA THR A 188 -12.03 20.84 -32.71
C THR A 188 -12.41 21.80 -31.59
N SER A 189 -12.85 21.28 -30.44
CA SER A 189 -13.24 22.08 -29.28
C SER A 189 -12.82 21.46 -27.95
N ILE A 190 -12.62 22.31 -26.94
CA ILE A 190 -12.36 21.91 -25.55
C ILE A 190 -13.22 22.83 -24.68
N GLU A 191 -14.23 22.28 -24.02
CA GLU A 191 -15.19 23.05 -23.23
C GLU A 191 -15.24 22.52 -21.80
N TRP A 192 -14.89 23.36 -20.83
CA TRP A 192 -15.03 23.04 -19.40
C TRP A 192 -16.40 23.48 -18.91
N ASN A 193 -17.16 22.54 -18.34
CA ASN A 193 -18.44 22.82 -17.68
C ASN A 193 -18.28 22.69 -16.17
N GLU A 194 -18.26 23.81 -15.46
CA GLU A 194 -18.11 23.85 -14.01
C GLU A 194 -19.31 23.24 -13.27
N ALA A 195 -20.53 23.48 -13.77
CA ALA A 195 -21.75 22.98 -13.14
C ALA A 195 -21.85 21.44 -13.16
N ARG A 196 -21.26 20.80 -14.18
CA ARG A 196 -21.21 19.34 -14.32
C ARG A 196 -19.83 18.72 -14.03
N ILE A 197 -18.85 19.56 -13.69
CA ILE A 197 -17.46 19.18 -13.38
C ILE A 197 -16.89 18.26 -14.48
N ASN A 198 -17.07 18.63 -15.75
CA ASN A 198 -16.60 17.82 -16.86
C ASN A 198 -15.97 18.66 -17.97
N THR A 199 -15.12 18.00 -18.76
CA THR A 199 -14.53 18.59 -19.96
C THR A 199 -15.07 17.87 -21.18
N PHE A 200 -15.73 18.58 -22.08
CA PHE A 200 -16.09 18.07 -23.40
C PHE A 200 -14.94 18.32 -24.38
N ILE A 201 -14.57 17.28 -25.13
CA ILE A 201 -13.53 17.32 -26.16
C ILE A 201 -14.19 16.99 -27.49
N GLY A 202 -14.32 17.99 -28.37
CA GLY A 202 -14.80 17.81 -29.72
C GLY A 202 -13.73 17.17 -30.60
N LEU A 203 -14.10 16.14 -31.36
CA LEU A 203 -13.22 15.44 -32.29
C LEU A 203 -13.72 15.67 -33.72
N GLY A 204 -12.85 16.17 -34.59
CA GLY A 204 -13.12 16.34 -36.01
C GLY A 204 -12.91 15.06 -36.80
N GLU A 205 -13.28 15.08 -38.08
CA GLU A 205 -12.98 13.99 -38.99
C GLU A 205 -11.48 13.69 -39.05
N PRO A 206 -11.07 12.41 -39.22
CA PRO A 206 -11.87 11.20 -39.48
C PRO A 206 -12.42 10.47 -38.22
N SER A 207 -12.60 11.15 -37.08
CA SER A 207 -13.09 10.51 -35.86
C SER A 207 -14.43 9.77 -36.06
N LYS A 208 -14.53 8.56 -35.51
CA LYS A 208 -15.80 7.80 -35.46
C LYS A 208 -16.79 8.30 -34.40
N THR A 209 -16.38 9.27 -33.58
CA THR A 209 -17.21 9.86 -32.53
C THR A 209 -17.10 11.39 -32.55
N PRO A 210 -18.21 12.14 -32.40
CA PRO A 210 -18.20 13.61 -32.51
C PRO A 210 -17.47 14.30 -31.35
N GLY A 211 -17.32 13.61 -30.22
CA GLY A 211 -16.61 14.13 -29.06
C GLY A 211 -16.74 13.20 -27.86
N LEU A 212 -15.98 13.52 -26.81
CA LEU A 212 -15.90 12.71 -25.60
C LEU A 212 -15.98 13.61 -24.38
N LEU A 213 -16.61 13.09 -23.33
CA LEU A 213 -16.79 13.80 -22.07
C LEU A 213 -15.90 13.17 -21.00
N ILE A 214 -15.00 13.97 -20.44
CA ILE A 214 -14.16 13.59 -19.30
C ILE A 214 -14.83 14.10 -18.04
N ASP A 215 -15.38 13.18 -17.25
CA ASP A 215 -15.97 13.46 -15.94
C ASP A 215 -14.98 13.12 -14.80
N PRO A 216 -15.35 13.36 -13.53
CA PRO A 216 -14.49 13.01 -12.39
C PRO A 216 -14.21 11.51 -12.24
N ARG A 217 -15.06 10.63 -12.79
CA ARG A 217 -14.86 9.18 -12.77
C ARG A 217 -13.72 8.79 -13.71
N CYS A 218 -13.55 9.54 -14.80
CA CYS A 218 -12.45 9.38 -15.74
C CYS A 218 -11.12 9.95 -15.20
N SER A 219 -11.15 10.99 -14.36
CA SER A 219 -9.94 11.67 -13.83
C SER A 219 -8.95 10.77 -13.08
N GLY A 220 -9.40 9.59 -12.65
CA GLY A 220 -8.59 8.64 -11.91
C GLY A 220 -8.54 8.91 -10.41
N ILE A 221 -9.47 9.70 -9.87
CA ILE A 221 -9.59 9.94 -8.43
C ILE A 221 -9.78 8.62 -7.64
N HIS A 222 -10.49 7.65 -8.19
CA HIS A 222 -10.66 6.33 -7.59
C HIS A 222 -9.32 5.60 -7.40
N SER A 223 -8.55 5.42 -8.48
CA SER A 223 -7.27 4.72 -8.43
C SER A 223 -6.24 5.48 -7.57
N MET A 224 -6.26 6.81 -7.61
CA MET A 224 -5.44 7.65 -6.73
C MET A 224 -5.81 7.46 -5.25
N THR A 225 -7.10 7.42 -4.93
CA THR A 225 -7.60 7.19 -3.57
C THR A 225 -7.19 5.82 -3.06
N ILE A 226 -7.43 4.76 -3.85
CA ILE A 226 -6.97 3.39 -3.53
C ILE A 226 -5.47 3.40 -3.27
N PHE A 227 -4.68 3.97 -4.18
CA PHE A 227 -3.23 4.02 -4.05
C PHE A 227 -2.79 4.71 -2.75
N ILE A 228 -3.36 5.87 -2.42
CA ILE A 228 -3.06 6.62 -1.20
C ILE A 228 -3.39 5.78 0.04
N PHE A 229 -4.55 5.12 0.08
CA PHE A 229 -4.91 4.27 1.21
C PHE A 229 -3.98 3.05 1.36
N ILE A 230 -3.66 2.34 0.27
CA ILE A 230 -2.67 1.24 0.30
C ILE A 230 -1.34 1.77 0.84
N PHE A 231 -0.89 2.90 0.29
CA PHE A 231 0.37 3.53 0.66
C PHE A 231 0.41 3.92 2.14
N LEU A 232 -0.64 4.58 2.65
CA LEU A 232 -0.73 4.97 4.06
C LEU A 232 -0.78 3.77 5.00
N LEU A 233 -1.55 2.72 4.65
CA LEU A 233 -1.61 1.49 5.43
C LEU A 233 -0.24 0.81 5.51
N MET A 234 0.47 0.72 4.39
CA MET A 234 1.83 0.20 4.37
C MET A 234 2.79 1.07 5.16
N LEU A 235 2.70 2.39 5.04
CA LEU A 235 3.55 3.31 5.80
C LEU A 235 3.26 3.23 7.30
N PHE A 236 2.01 2.99 7.68
CA PHE A 236 1.60 2.73 9.06
C PHE A 236 2.17 1.41 9.58
N GLU A 237 2.09 0.32 8.81
CA GLU A 237 2.71 -0.95 9.20
C GLU A 237 4.23 -0.82 9.28
N ALA A 238 4.81 -0.13 8.31
CA ALA A 238 6.23 0.14 8.23
C ALA A 238 6.68 1.19 9.24
N ARG A 239 5.80 1.87 10.00
CA ARG A 239 6.16 2.93 10.96
C ARG A 239 7.21 2.48 11.98
N LYS A 240 7.20 1.19 12.37
CA LYS A 240 8.24 0.62 13.25
C LYS A 240 9.64 0.62 12.61
N LYS A 241 9.71 0.65 11.28
CA LYS A 241 10.94 0.59 10.49
C LYS A 241 11.25 1.92 9.80
N ILE A 242 10.27 2.61 9.23
CA ILE A 242 10.43 3.82 8.43
C ILE A 242 10.14 5.02 9.33
N HIS A 243 11.17 5.78 9.68
CA HIS A 243 10.98 7.12 10.23
C HIS A 243 10.41 8.02 9.13
N TRP A 244 9.48 8.89 9.51
CA TRP A 244 8.87 9.92 8.66
C TRP A 244 9.91 10.97 8.25
N ASN A 245 10.85 10.57 7.40
CA ASN A 245 11.89 11.42 6.85
C ASN A 245 11.44 11.97 5.50
N HIS A 246 12.09 13.03 5.03
CA HIS A 246 11.84 13.62 3.69
C HIS A 246 11.87 12.60 2.53
N LYS A 247 12.60 11.48 2.68
CA LYS A 247 12.61 10.38 1.70
C LYS A 247 11.27 9.65 1.59
N ALA A 248 10.59 9.41 2.70
CA ALA A 248 9.27 8.78 2.69
C ALA A 248 8.26 9.69 1.99
N VAL A 249 8.32 11.00 2.26
CA VAL A 249 7.51 12.01 1.56
C VAL A 249 7.84 12.02 0.07
N GLY A 250 9.11 12.03 -0.32
CA GLY A 250 9.52 11.97 -1.73
C GLY A 250 9.00 10.74 -2.47
N VAL A 251 9.10 9.56 -1.85
CA VAL A 251 8.52 8.32 -2.42
C VAL A 251 7.00 8.38 -2.53
N THR A 252 6.34 9.01 -1.55
CA THR A 252 4.88 9.24 -1.59
C THR A 252 4.50 10.09 -2.81
N ILE A 253 5.21 11.21 -3.01
CA ILE A 253 4.97 12.13 -4.11
C ILE A 253 5.19 11.42 -5.45
N ILE A 254 6.29 10.68 -5.60
CA ILE A 254 6.56 9.89 -6.82
C ILE A 254 5.45 8.87 -7.06
N GLY A 255 4.96 8.22 -6.01
CA GLY A 255 3.84 7.28 -6.08
C GLY A 255 2.56 7.94 -6.58
N ILE A 256 2.19 9.09 -6.01
CA ILE A 256 1.01 9.86 -6.41
C ILE A 256 1.14 10.32 -7.86
N LEU A 257 2.29 10.91 -8.23
CA LEU A 257 2.55 11.37 -9.59
C LEU A 257 2.53 10.23 -10.61
N GLY A 258 3.10 9.08 -10.28
CA GLY A 258 3.09 7.93 -11.16
C GLY A 258 1.70 7.30 -11.31
N THR A 259 0.90 7.27 -10.25
CA THR A 259 -0.52 6.85 -10.34
C THR A 259 -1.32 7.83 -11.21
N TYR A 260 -1.08 9.13 -11.08
CA TYR A 260 -1.68 10.14 -11.96
C TYR A 260 -1.24 9.95 -13.42
N LEU A 261 0.05 9.69 -13.67
CA LEU A 261 0.58 9.43 -15.00
C LEU A 261 -0.06 8.18 -15.65
N MET A 262 -0.30 7.12 -14.88
CA MET A 262 -1.00 5.92 -15.36
C MET A 262 -2.46 6.22 -15.72
N ASN A 263 -3.13 7.07 -14.95
CA ASN A 263 -4.50 7.52 -15.28
C ASN A 263 -4.51 8.40 -16.53
N PHE A 264 -3.53 9.29 -16.68
CA PHE A 264 -3.37 10.10 -17.88
C PHE A 264 -3.15 9.22 -19.13
N LEU A 265 -2.27 8.21 -19.03
CA LEU A 265 -2.04 7.24 -20.09
C LEU A 265 -3.32 6.45 -20.43
N ARG A 266 -4.08 6.01 -19.41
CA ARG A 266 -5.38 5.34 -19.57
C ARG A 266 -6.32 6.17 -20.45
N ILE A 267 -6.54 7.43 -20.11
CA ILE A 267 -7.49 8.30 -20.82
C ILE A 267 -7.02 8.56 -22.24
N THR A 268 -5.71 8.76 -22.43
CA THR A 268 -5.12 8.95 -23.76
C THR A 268 -5.38 7.74 -24.65
N ILE A 269 -5.12 6.52 -24.16
CA ILE A 269 -5.38 5.28 -24.91
C ILE A 269 -6.88 5.11 -25.20
N VAL A 270 -7.74 5.37 -24.21
CA VAL A 270 -9.20 5.32 -24.39
C VAL A 270 -9.66 6.30 -25.46
N MET A 271 -9.18 7.55 -25.45
CA MET A 271 -9.52 8.55 -26.46
C MET A 271 -9.09 8.10 -27.86
N LEU A 272 -7.90 7.50 -27.99
CA LEU A 272 -7.43 6.91 -29.26
C LEU A 272 -8.34 5.77 -29.73
N THR A 273 -8.80 4.90 -28.82
CA THR A 273 -9.69 3.80 -29.20
C THR A 273 -11.09 4.28 -29.57
N PHE A 274 -11.60 5.36 -28.96
CA PHE A 274 -12.83 6.01 -29.43
C PHE A 274 -12.64 6.65 -30.82
N TYR A 275 -11.53 7.36 -31.03
CA TYR A 275 -11.25 8.03 -32.30
C TYR A 275 -11.19 7.04 -33.49
N TYR A 276 -10.42 5.96 -33.36
CA TYR A 276 -10.21 4.98 -34.45
C TYR A 276 -11.19 3.80 -34.43
N GLY A 277 -11.62 3.38 -33.24
CA GLY A 277 -12.43 2.18 -33.02
C GLY A 277 -13.93 2.45 -32.84
N GLY A 278 -14.32 3.68 -32.55
CA GLY A 278 -15.70 4.06 -32.23
C GLY A 278 -16.10 3.69 -30.80
N THR A 279 -17.35 3.99 -30.46
CA THR A 279 -17.90 3.92 -29.10
C THR A 279 -17.75 2.55 -28.45
N ASN A 280 -18.13 1.47 -29.15
CA ASN A 280 -18.14 0.12 -28.59
C ASN A 280 -16.74 -0.35 -28.14
N LEU A 281 -15.71 -0.09 -28.96
CA LEU A 281 -14.34 -0.44 -28.60
C LEU A 281 -13.79 0.49 -27.51
N GLY A 282 -14.08 1.79 -27.61
CA GLY A 282 -13.71 2.79 -26.62
C GLY A 282 -14.19 2.44 -25.21
N GLU A 283 -15.47 2.11 -25.06
CA GLU A 283 -16.09 1.72 -23.79
C GLU A 283 -15.51 0.40 -23.24
N SER A 284 -15.35 -0.61 -24.10
CA SER A 284 -14.76 -1.89 -23.71
C SER A 284 -13.35 -1.71 -23.14
N VAL A 285 -12.53 -0.89 -23.80
CA VAL A 285 -11.18 -0.58 -23.34
C VAL A 285 -11.22 0.28 -22.08
N HIS A 286 -12.10 1.27 -21.99
CA HIS A 286 -12.25 2.15 -20.83
C HIS A 286 -12.54 1.39 -19.54
N ASN A 287 -13.38 0.35 -19.62
CA ASN A 287 -13.80 -0.45 -18.47
C ASN A 287 -12.68 -1.37 -17.96
N VAL A 288 -11.78 -1.85 -18.83
CA VAL A 288 -10.74 -2.81 -18.44
C VAL A 288 -9.40 -2.12 -18.16
N LEU A 289 -9.02 -1.12 -18.96
CA LEU A 289 -7.66 -0.59 -19.00
C LEU A 289 -7.21 0.06 -17.68
N GLY A 290 -8.13 0.71 -16.96
CA GLY A 290 -7.79 1.36 -15.68
C GLY A 290 -7.29 0.37 -14.63
N TYR A 291 -7.91 -0.80 -14.57
CA TYR A 291 -7.53 -1.85 -13.63
C TYR A 291 -6.21 -2.51 -14.03
N VAL A 292 -6.03 -2.79 -15.32
CA VAL A 292 -4.78 -3.37 -15.84
C VAL A 292 -3.59 -2.48 -15.53
N LEU A 293 -3.70 -1.17 -15.80
CA LEU A 293 -2.62 -0.22 -15.53
C LEU A 293 -2.32 -0.10 -14.03
N LEU A 294 -3.34 -0.10 -13.17
CA LEU A 294 -3.14 -0.06 -11.72
C LEU A 294 -2.45 -1.34 -11.20
N VAL A 295 -2.87 -2.50 -11.69
CA VAL A 295 -2.28 -3.81 -11.32
C VAL A 295 -0.84 -3.92 -11.77
N ILE A 296 -0.47 -3.34 -12.91
CA ILE A 296 0.93 -3.28 -13.38
C ILE A 296 1.74 -2.26 -12.55
N TRP A 297 1.15 -1.11 -12.25
CA TRP A 297 1.82 -0.03 -11.55
C TRP A 297 2.18 -0.36 -10.10
N LEU A 298 1.30 -1.05 -9.36
CA LEU A 298 1.53 -1.37 -7.94
C LEU A 298 2.81 -2.21 -7.71
N PRO A 299 3.07 -3.32 -8.43
CA PRO A 299 4.33 -4.05 -8.36
C PRO A 299 5.54 -3.20 -8.77
N ILE A 300 5.42 -2.35 -9.80
CA ILE A 300 6.52 -1.47 -10.21
C ILE A 300 6.88 -0.53 -9.06
N PHE A 301 5.88 0.12 -8.47
CA PHE A 301 6.07 1.00 -7.33
C PHE A 301 6.71 0.26 -6.14
N TRP A 302 6.26 -0.95 -5.83
CA TRP A 302 6.78 -1.72 -4.70
C TRP A 302 8.17 -2.30 -4.91
N LEU A 303 8.47 -2.82 -6.10
CA LEU A 303 9.74 -3.49 -6.36
C LEU A 303 10.86 -2.51 -6.66
N PHE A 304 10.54 -1.36 -7.26
CA PHE A 304 11.56 -0.41 -7.71
C PHE A 304 11.59 0.87 -6.89
N ILE A 305 10.44 1.46 -6.55
CA ILE A 305 10.39 2.79 -5.93
C ILE A 305 10.55 2.69 -4.40
N LEU A 306 9.84 1.77 -3.75
CA LEU A 306 9.89 1.62 -2.29
C LEU A 306 11.31 1.30 -1.76
N PRO A 307 12.11 0.39 -2.37
CA PRO A 307 13.45 0.07 -1.86
C PRO A 307 14.44 1.23 -1.95
N LEU A 308 14.19 2.23 -2.82
CA LEU A 308 15.02 3.43 -2.89
C LEU A 308 14.93 4.27 -1.60
N ALA A 309 13.78 4.27 -0.91
CA ALA A 309 13.68 4.88 0.41
C ALA A 309 14.47 4.11 1.48
N GLU A 310 14.53 2.78 1.38
CA GLU A 310 15.20 1.93 2.37
C GLU A 310 16.73 1.91 2.24
N LYS A 311 17.27 1.82 1.01
CA LYS A 311 18.73 1.76 0.76
C LYS A 311 19.48 2.91 1.43
N GLY A 312 18.86 4.08 1.51
CA GLY A 312 19.43 5.25 2.19
C GLY A 312 19.75 5.05 3.68
N ARG A 313 19.07 4.12 4.37
CA ARG A 313 19.34 3.82 5.78
C ARG A 313 20.51 2.88 5.97
N ILE A 314 20.64 1.87 5.10
CA ILE A 314 21.74 0.91 5.17
C ILE A 314 23.06 1.65 4.98
N PHE A 315 23.12 2.55 3.99
CA PHE A 315 24.31 3.36 3.75
C PHE A 315 24.65 4.29 4.91
N ARG A 316 23.64 4.97 5.51
CA ARG A 316 23.87 5.82 6.69
C ARG A 316 24.33 5.03 7.91
N LYS A 317 23.76 3.84 8.17
CA LYS A 317 24.20 2.98 9.27
C LYS A 317 25.61 2.45 9.05
N LYS A 318 25.95 2.06 7.83
CA LYS A 318 27.31 1.63 7.47
C LYS A 318 28.30 2.77 7.68
N LYS A 319 28.01 3.97 7.15
CA LYS A 319 28.85 5.16 7.33
C LYS A 319 28.98 5.60 8.78
N ALA A 320 27.92 5.51 9.58
CA ALA A 320 27.98 5.83 11.01
C ALA A 320 28.90 4.85 11.76
N LYS A 321 28.81 3.55 11.47
CA LYS A 321 29.71 2.54 12.03
C LYS A 321 31.16 2.73 11.58
N GLU A 322 31.39 3.08 10.32
CA GLU A 322 32.71 3.41 9.80
C GLU A 322 33.30 4.64 10.51
N MET A 323 32.48 5.68 10.74
CA MET A 323 32.89 6.88 11.49
C MET A 323 33.16 6.61 12.97
N GLU A 324 32.36 5.76 13.61
CA GLU A 324 32.57 5.34 15.01
C GLU A 324 33.87 4.53 15.15
N ALA A 325 34.10 3.56 14.25
CA ALA A 325 35.36 2.81 14.22
C ALA A 325 36.58 3.72 13.99
N SER A 326 36.51 4.68 13.07
CA SER A 326 37.61 5.63 12.87
C SER A 326 37.85 6.54 14.09
N ARG A 327 36.81 6.87 14.87
CA ARG A 327 36.94 7.67 16.09
C ARG A 327 37.62 6.87 17.20
N ASP A 328 37.28 5.59 17.34
CA ASP A 328 37.91 4.71 18.33
C ASP A 328 39.40 4.50 18.01
N ASP A 329 39.76 4.38 16.72
CA ASP A 329 41.16 4.26 16.31
C ASP A 329 41.97 5.53 16.60
N ILE A 330 41.41 6.72 16.34
CA ILE A 330 42.06 8.00 16.69
C ILE A 330 42.25 8.11 18.22
N THR A 331 41.27 7.68 19.01
CA THR A 331 41.34 7.74 20.48
C THR A 331 42.47 6.84 21.00
N LYS A 332 42.59 5.62 20.47
CA LYS A 332 43.69 4.70 20.83
C LYS A 332 45.07 5.23 20.45
N ILE A 333 45.19 5.91 19.30
CA ILE A 333 46.45 6.54 18.89
C ILE A 333 46.82 7.64 19.90
N GLY A 334 45.88 8.51 20.25
CA GLY A 334 46.11 9.57 21.26
C GLY A 334 46.55 9.01 22.62
N GLU A 335 45.88 7.97 23.12
CA GLU A 335 46.27 7.31 24.39
C GLU A 335 47.66 6.67 24.32
N SER A 336 48.09 6.16 23.16
CA SER A 336 49.43 5.59 22.97
C SER A 336 50.52 6.66 22.91
N GLU A 337 50.24 7.81 22.29
CA GLU A 337 51.16 8.95 22.25
C GLU A 337 51.33 9.59 23.63
N GLU A 338 50.24 9.75 24.39
CA GLU A 338 50.28 10.28 25.77
C GLU A 338 51.08 9.36 26.70
N LYS A 339 50.91 8.04 26.58
CA LYS A 339 51.75 7.07 27.32
C LYS A 339 53.23 7.19 26.95
N ALA A 340 53.55 7.25 25.65
CA ALA A 340 54.94 7.38 25.20
C ALA A 340 55.59 8.69 25.69
N GLN A 341 54.83 9.79 25.74
CA GLN A 341 55.31 11.06 26.29
C GLN A 341 55.56 10.97 27.80
N SER A 342 54.67 10.31 28.55
CA SER A 342 54.83 10.11 30.00
C SER A 342 56.08 9.27 30.33
N GLU A 343 56.33 8.18 29.59
CA GLU A 343 57.52 7.33 29.77
C GLU A 343 58.83 8.06 29.42
N ASN A 344 58.83 8.92 28.40
CA ASN A 344 60.01 9.74 28.08
C ASN A 344 60.26 10.81 29.16
N SER A 345 59.21 11.48 29.65
CA SER A 345 59.35 12.45 30.74
C SER A 345 59.87 11.83 32.04
N GLU A 346 59.51 10.57 32.33
CA GLU A 346 60.03 9.84 33.49
C GLU A 346 61.51 9.47 33.33
N LYS A 347 61.94 9.06 32.12
CA LYS A 347 63.35 8.79 31.81
C LYS A 347 64.24 10.03 31.89
N ASP A 348 63.74 11.18 31.44
CA ASP A 348 64.45 12.45 31.54
C ASP A 348 64.62 12.90 33.01
N HIS A 349 63.69 12.53 33.89
CA HIS A 349 63.79 12.81 35.33
C HIS A 349 64.77 11.88 36.07
N LEU A 350 64.95 10.64 35.62
CA LEU A 350 65.87 9.66 36.22
C LEU A 350 67.33 9.82 35.77
N SER A 351 67.59 10.63 34.75
CA SER A 351 68.93 10.85 34.17
C SER A 351 69.62 12.15 34.63
N ASN A 352 68.93 12.97 35.44
CA ASN A 352 69.51 14.06 36.22
C ASN A 352 69.72 13.63 37.67
#